data_AF-A0A7G8FLV2-F1
#
_entry.id   AF-A0A7G8FLV2-F1
#
_cell.length_a   1.000
_cell.length_b   1.000
_cell.length_c   1.000
_cell.angle_alpha   90.00
_cell.angle_beta   90.00
_cell.angle_gamma   90.00
#
_symmetry.space_group_name_H-M   'P 1'
#
loop_
_entity.id
_entity.type
_entity.pdbx_description
1 polymer ?
#
loop_
_entity_poly.entity_id
_entity_poly.type
_entity_poly.pdbx_seq_one_letter_code
_entity_poly.pdbx_strand_id
1 'polypeptide(L)' 'MSPLYDLILQRKGELQTETVQVVDAAQAWRLGRERYPHCIRGVVRRYAGHDGSRS' A
#
# COMPACT_ATOMS: atom_id res chain seq x y z
N MET A 1 -12.78 -4.38 -10.16
CA MET A 1 -12.05 -3.30 -9.50
C MET A 1 -10.67 -3.79 -9.12
N SER A 2 -9.61 -3.01 -9.39
CA SER A 2 -8.27 -3.34 -8.91
C SER A 2 -8.19 -3.11 -7.39
N PRO A 3 -7.53 -4.00 -6.62
CA PRO A 3 -7.40 -3.85 -5.18
C PRO A 3 -6.57 -2.62 -4.79
N LEU A 4 -6.83 -2.12 -3.58
CA LEU A 4 -6.01 -1.09 -2.95
C LEU A 4 -4.88 -1.74 -2.15
N TYR A 5 -3.70 -1.14 -2.20
CA TYR A 5 -2.54 -1.51 -1.40
C TYR A 5 -1.98 -0.28 -0.71
N ASP A 6 -1.53 -0.44 0.52
CA ASP A 6 -0.68 0.54 1.19
C ASP A 6 0.79 0.20 0.96
N LEU A 7 1.53 1.17 0.45
CA LEU A 7 2.98 1.18 0.46
C LEU A 7 3.45 1.59 1.84
N ILE A 8 4.25 0.75 2.49
CA ILE A 8 4.85 1.05 3.78
C ILE A 8 6.22 1.69 3.54
N LEU A 9 6.37 2.93 3.99
CA LEU A 9 7.52 3.77 3.70
C LEU A 9 8.18 4.20 5.01
N GLN A 10 9.51 4.13 5.09
CA GLN A 10 10.27 4.70 6.19
C GLN A 10 10.99 5.95 5.71
N ARG A 11 10.63 7.12 6.27
CA ARG A 11 11.23 8.41 5.90
C ARG A 11 11.53 9.20 7.17
N LYS A 12 12.75 9.73 7.28
CA LYS A 12 13.19 10.56 8.42
C LYS A 12 12.95 9.91 9.80
N GLY A 13 13.06 8.57 9.87
CA GLY A 13 12.83 7.81 11.10
C GLY A 13 11.36 7.46 11.38
N GLU A 14 10.42 7.95 10.57
CA GLU A 14 8.99 7.70 10.74
C GLU A 14 8.46 6.70 9.71
N LEU A 15 7.45 5.93 10.11
CA LEU A 15 6.70 5.05 9.23
C LEU A 15 5.52 5.82 8.63
N GLN A 16 5.45 5.89 7.31
CA GLN A 16 4.40 6.54 6.54
C GLN A 16 3.74 5.53 5.59
N THR A 17 2.49 5.77 5.23
CA THR A 17 1.75 4.92 4.30
C THR A 17 1.19 5.72 3.14
N GLU A 18 1.30 5.19 1.93
CA GLU A 18 0.67 5.75 0.72
C GLU A 18 -0.18 4.69 0.04
N THR A 19 -1.45 5.01 -0.24
CA THR A 19 -2.38 4.06 -0.86
C THR A 19 -2.32 4.14 -2.38
N VAL A 20 -2.20 2.99 -3.02
CA VAL A 20 -2.20 2.85 -4.49
C VAL A 20 -3.22 1.80 -4.92
N GLN A 21 -3.80 2.00 -6.10
CA GLN A 21 -4.70 1.03 -6.71
C GLN A 21 -3.96 0.32 -7.85
N VAL A 22 -3.69 -0.97 -7.70
CA VAL A 22 -2.91 -1.78 -8.66
C VAL A 22 -3.43 -3.21 -8.71
N VAL A 23 -3.01 -3.97 -9.72
CA VAL A 23 -3.55 -5.32 -9.96
C VAL A 23 -3.14 -6.30 -8.85
N ASP A 24 -1.91 -6.21 -8.37
CA ASP A 24 -1.35 -7.15 -7.39
C ASP A 24 -0.22 -6.53 -6.54
N ALA A 25 0.25 -7.29 -5.54
CA ALA A 25 1.29 -6.86 -4.62
C ALA A 25 2.66 -6.65 -5.28
N ALA A 26 2.99 -7.40 -6.35
CA ALA A 26 4.25 -7.22 -7.07
C ALA A 26 4.24 -5.91 -7.85
N GLN A 27 3.11 -5.53 -8.46
CA GLN A 27 2.95 -4.20 -9.04
C GLN A 27 3.06 -3.10 -7.98
N ALA A 28 2.41 -3.26 -6.81
CA ALA A 28 2.53 -2.29 -5.71
C ALA A 28 3.99 -2.10 -5.29
N TRP A 29 4.72 -3.20 -5.14
CA TRP A 29 6.13 -3.17 -4.75
C TRP A 29 7.01 -2.50 -5.81
N ARG A 30 6.83 -2.83 -7.10
CA ARG A 30 7.58 -2.20 -8.20
C ARG A 30 7.36 -0.70 -8.23
N LEU A 31 6.09 -0.26 -8.19
CA LEU A 31 5.72 1.15 -8.16
C LEU A 31 6.36 1.88 -6.98
N GLY A 32 6.32 1.27 -5.80
CA GLY A 32 6.93 1.84 -4.61
C GLY A 32 8.45 1.87 -4.66
N ARG A 33 9.10 0.88 -5.30
CA ARG A 33 10.54 0.87 -5.54
C ARG A 33 10.98 1.92 -6.56
N GLU A 34 10.17 2.19 -7.58
CA GLU A 34 10.45 3.22 -8.59
C GLU A 34 10.32 4.62 -8.00
N ARG A 35 9.28 4.87 -7.21
CA ARG A 35 9.03 6.18 -6.58
C ARG A 35 9.92 6.42 -5.35
N TYR A 36 10.15 5.39 -4.55
CA TYR A 36 10.75 5.47 -3.22
C TYR A 36 11.81 4.38 -2.99
N PRO A 37 12.87 4.33 -3.81
CA PRO A 37 13.82 3.21 -3.84
C PRO A 37 14.47 2.88 -2.49
N HIS A 38 14.75 3.90 -1.68
CA HIS A 38 15.40 3.72 -0.38
C HIS A 38 14.44 3.75 0.81
N CYS A 39 13.17 4.10 0.57
CA CYS A 39 12.20 4.31 1.65
C CYS A 39 11.19 3.18 1.75
N ILE A 40 10.89 2.45 0.67
CA ILE A 40 9.91 1.36 0.72
C ILE A 40 10.40 0.20 1.59
N ARG A 41 9.54 -0.25 2.50
CA ARG A 41 9.79 -1.37 3.42
C ARG A 41 8.84 -2.54 3.21
N GLY A 42 7.64 -2.29 2.69
CA GLY A 42 6.65 -3.34 2.48
C GLY A 42 5.46 -2.85 1.67
N VAL A 43 4.59 -3.80 1.31
CA VAL A 43 3.26 -3.54 0.75
C VAL A 43 2.24 -4.38 1.48
N VAL A 44 1.07 -3.80 1.76
CA VAL A 44 -0.04 -4.50 2.42
C VAL A 44 -1.29 -4.27 1.61
N ARG A 45 -2.05 -5.34 1.32
CA ARG A 45 -3.35 -5.21 0.65
C ARG A 45 -4.35 -4.61 1.62
N ARG A 46 -5.03 -3.52 1.25
CA ARG A 46 -6.19 -3.07 2.00
C ARG A 46 -7.33 -4.04 1.77
N TYR A 47 -7.81 -4.62 2.85
CA TYR A 47 -9.14 -5.22 2.84
C TYR A 47 -10.14 -4.08 2.79
N ALA A 48 -10.98 -4.06 1.76
CA ALA A 48 -12.27 -3.41 1.89
C ALA A 48 -13.03 -4.27 2.91
N GLY A 49 -13.00 -3.88 4.19
CA GLY A 49 -13.99 -4.37 5.12
C GLY A 49 -15.34 -4.12 4.45
N HIS A 50 -16.12 -5.18 4.24
CA HIS A 50 -17.56 -5.03 4.13
C HIS A 50 -17.94 -4.13 5.31
N ASP A 51 -18.39 -2.90 5.02
CA ASP A 51 -19.04 -2.06 6.01
C ASP A 51 -20.13 -2.96 6.58
N GLY A 52 -19.86 -3.51 7.77
CA GLY A 52 -20.79 -4.33 8.48
C GLY A 52 -21.93 -3.39 8.79
N SER A 53 -22.96 -3.43 7.95
CA SER A 53 -24.26 -2.86 8.25
C SER A 53 -24.60 -3.33 9.66
N ARG A 54 -24.43 -2.45 10.65
CA ARG A 54 -25.10 -2.63 11.92
C ARG A 54 -26.52 -2.15 11.63
N SER A 55 -27.36 -3.15 11.35
CA SER A 55 -28.81 -3.06 11.33
C SER A 55 -29.35 -2.37 12.58
#